data_AF-A0A1U7DSC4-F1
#
_entry.id   AF-A0A1U7DSC4-F1
#
_cell.length_a   1.000
_cell.length_b   1.000
_cell.length_c   1.000
_cell.angle_alpha   90.00
_cell.angle_beta   90.00
_cell.angle_gamma   90.00
#
_symmetry.space_group_name_H-M   'P 1'
#
loop_
_entity.id
_entity.type
_entity.pdbx_description
1 polymer ?
#
loop_
_entity_poly.entity_id
_entity_poly.type
_entity_poly.pdbx_seq_one_letter_code
_entity_poly.pdbx_strand_id
1 'polypeptide(L)'
;MTKVLIRTDEFSIENTKKAILEKLELLNELVTITENTLKLKLTDEQKTELKEKGMLFVMDTVKPKFKFPDADTDFNLKALGIDLKPIQDFWDSNNKLFASLTNLEFNNGKFIINNIDELQSIKKHYYYATNERQIQAFENANKVCKTLNDLLDKELIKGAPSKLCDNFENIRYGSKSNRTGTREPSRFYPKTVAILNIR
;
A
#
# COMPACT_ATOMS: atom_id res chain seq x y z
N MET A 1 -6.33 25.31 9.83
CA MET A 1 -7.16 24.36 10.59
C MET A 1 -6.25 23.32 11.23
N THR A 2 -6.32 23.16 12.55
CA THR A 2 -5.50 22.19 13.29
C THR A 2 -6.05 20.78 13.08
N LYS A 3 -5.21 19.84 12.61
CA LYS A 3 -5.56 18.41 12.52
C LYS A 3 -4.96 17.68 13.72
N VAL A 4 -5.76 16.86 14.39
CA VAL A 4 -5.30 16.04 15.52
C VAL A 4 -5.29 14.57 15.09
N LEU A 5 -4.14 13.90 15.19
CA LEU A 5 -4.03 12.48 14.84
C LEU A 5 -4.76 11.62 15.88
N ILE A 6 -5.84 10.96 15.46
CA ILE A 6 -6.65 10.06 16.29
C ILE A 6 -6.03 8.67 16.26
N ARG A 7 -5.84 8.08 15.07
CA ARG A 7 -5.42 6.69 14.93
C ARG A 7 -4.48 6.48 13.76
N THR A 8 -3.56 5.53 13.93
CA THR A 8 -2.71 5.01 12.87
C THR A 8 -3.02 3.53 12.72
N ASP A 9 -3.32 3.08 11.52
CA ASP A 9 -3.49 1.65 11.22
C ASP A 9 -2.17 1.07 10.70
N GLU A 10 -1.26 0.78 11.64
CA GLU A 10 0.10 0.31 11.34
C GLU A 10 0.10 -0.96 10.50
N PHE A 11 -0.79 -1.91 10.79
CA PHE A 11 -0.93 -3.13 10.01
C PHE A 11 -1.30 -2.86 8.56
N SER A 12 -2.28 -1.98 8.32
CA SER A 12 -2.69 -1.63 6.96
C SER A 12 -1.60 -0.83 6.23
N ILE A 13 -0.86 0.02 6.94
CA ILE A 13 0.31 0.74 6.39
C ILE A 13 1.38 -0.26 5.94
N GLU A 14 1.77 -1.19 6.81
CA GLU A 14 2.77 -2.23 6.50
C GLU A 14 2.36 -3.07 5.30
N ASN A 15 1.11 -3.55 5.27
CA ASN A 15 0.59 -4.32 4.15
C ASN A 15 0.58 -3.52 2.85
N THR A 16 0.21 -2.23 2.91
CA THR A 16 0.21 -1.36 1.74
C THR A 16 1.63 -1.09 1.24
N LYS A 17 2.59 -0.87 2.15
CA LYS A 17 4.02 -0.74 1.78
C LYS A 17 4.51 -2.00 1.09
N LYS A 18 4.24 -3.18 1.67
CA LYS A 18 4.64 -4.47 1.09
C LYS A 18 4.06 -4.65 -0.32
N ALA A 19 2.77 -4.39 -0.50
CA ALA A 19 2.12 -4.48 -1.80
C ALA A 19 2.71 -3.50 -2.83
N ILE A 20 3.16 -2.31 -2.42
CA ILE A 20 3.84 -1.36 -3.32
C ILE A 20 5.22 -1.89 -3.73
N LEU A 21 5.99 -2.44 -2.78
CA LEU A 21 7.31 -3.00 -3.06
C LEU A 21 7.22 -4.19 -4.02
N GLU A 22 6.27 -5.11 -3.81
CA GLU A 22 6.02 -6.24 -4.72
C GLU A 22 5.71 -5.76 -6.16
N LYS A 23 4.92 -4.70 -6.30
CA LYS A 23 4.63 -4.11 -7.62
C LYS A 23 5.87 -3.49 -8.27
N LEU A 24 6.75 -2.86 -7.49
CA LEU A 24 8.02 -2.32 -7.98
C LEU A 24 8.95 -3.43 -8.46
N GLU A 25 9.00 -4.55 -7.75
CA GLU A 25 9.76 -5.74 -8.16
C GLU A 25 9.28 -6.26 -9.52
N LEU A 26 7.96 -6.43 -9.68
CA LEU A 26 7.35 -6.84 -10.95
C LEU A 26 7.63 -5.84 -12.10
N LEU A 27 7.63 -4.54 -11.82
CA LEU A 27 7.96 -3.54 -12.83
C LEU A 27 9.44 -3.62 -13.26
N ASN A 28 10.34 -3.87 -12.32
CA ASN A 28 11.76 -4.10 -12.62
C ASN A 28 11.99 -5.42 -13.38
N GLU A 29 11.19 -6.44 -13.08
CA GLU A 29 11.19 -7.70 -13.83
C GLU A 29 10.72 -7.49 -15.28
N LEU A 30 9.66 -6.69 -15.51
CA LEU A 30 9.22 -6.32 -16.85
C LEU A 30 10.35 -5.67 -17.67
N VAL A 31 11.10 -4.73 -17.07
CA VAL A 31 12.28 -4.12 -17.72
C VAL A 31 13.29 -5.20 -18.10
N THR A 32 13.61 -6.09 -17.17
CA THR A 32 14.59 -7.18 -17.37
C THR A 32 14.16 -8.13 -18.50
N ILE A 33 12.89 -8.56 -18.51
CA ILE A 33 12.34 -9.41 -19.57
C ILE A 33 12.43 -8.68 -20.91
N THR A 34 12.05 -7.41 -20.96
CA THR A 34 12.08 -6.60 -22.17
C THR A 34 13.50 -6.44 -22.73
N GLU A 35 14.46 -6.07 -21.88
CA GLU A 35 15.87 -5.92 -22.27
C GLU A 35 16.47 -7.23 -22.79
N ASN A 36 16.16 -8.35 -22.13
CA ASN A 36 16.63 -9.68 -22.53
C ASN A 36 16.02 -10.13 -23.87
N THR A 37 14.70 -9.98 -24.02
CA THR A 37 13.98 -10.37 -25.24
C THR A 37 14.41 -9.52 -26.45
N LEU A 38 14.61 -8.22 -26.25
CA LEU A 38 15.01 -7.30 -27.31
C LEU A 38 16.53 -7.22 -27.50
N LYS A 39 17.32 -7.89 -26.64
CA LYS A 39 18.79 -7.90 -26.61
C LYS A 39 19.38 -6.49 -26.64
N LEU A 40 18.82 -5.59 -25.84
CA LEU A 40 19.24 -4.20 -25.73
C LEU A 40 19.16 -3.73 -24.28
N LYS A 41 19.83 -2.62 -23.98
CA LYS A 41 19.68 -1.91 -22.70
C LYS A 41 18.81 -0.67 -22.93
N LEU A 42 17.79 -0.51 -22.11
CA LEU A 42 16.89 0.64 -22.14
C LEU A 42 17.51 1.80 -21.36
N THR A 43 17.35 3.02 -21.85
CA THR A 43 17.61 4.23 -21.06
C THR A 43 16.54 4.42 -19.98
N ASP A 44 16.77 5.33 -19.04
CA ASP A 44 15.83 5.54 -17.94
C ASP A 44 14.52 6.18 -18.41
N GLU A 45 14.60 7.03 -19.45
CA GLU A 45 13.43 7.54 -20.16
C GLU A 45 12.67 6.42 -20.85
N GLN A 46 13.37 5.52 -21.54
CA GLN A 46 12.75 4.38 -22.23
C GLN A 46 12.09 3.40 -21.27
N LYS A 47 12.66 3.18 -20.08
CA LYS A 47 12.01 2.36 -19.04
C LYS A 47 10.73 3.03 -18.54
N THR A 48 10.74 4.35 -18.41
CA THR A 48 9.54 5.11 -18.05
C THR A 48 8.48 5.00 -19.14
N GLU A 49 8.87 5.13 -20.42
CA GLU A 49 7.95 4.90 -21.54
C GLU A 49 7.42 3.47 -21.60
N LEU A 50 8.23 2.46 -21.29
CA LEU A 50 7.80 1.07 -21.18
C LEU A 50 6.71 0.92 -20.10
N LYS A 51 6.83 1.59 -18.96
CA LYS A 51 5.80 1.58 -17.91
C LYS A 51 4.49 2.24 -18.36
N GLU A 52 4.55 3.27 -19.19
CA GLU A 52 3.37 4.04 -19.62
C GLU A 52 2.66 3.45 -20.83
N LYS A 53 3.44 3.03 -21.83
CA LYS A 53 2.95 2.57 -23.14
C LYS A 53 2.96 1.05 -23.27
N GLY A 54 3.71 0.33 -22.43
CA GLY A 54 3.78 -1.12 -22.43
C GLY A 54 4.17 -1.69 -23.78
N MET A 55 3.32 -2.58 -24.31
CA MET A 55 3.55 -3.25 -25.59
C MET A 55 3.59 -2.31 -26.79
N LEU A 56 2.98 -1.12 -26.71
CA LEU A 56 3.13 -0.11 -27.77
C LEU A 56 4.58 0.36 -27.88
N PHE A 57 5.23 0.67 -26.76
CA PHE A 57 6.65 1.05 -26.74
C PHE A 57 7.54 -0.08 -27.28
N VAL A 58 7.25 -1.33 -26.90
CA VAL A 58 7.98 -2.51 -27.40
C VAL A 58 7.86 -2.59 -28.92
N MET A 59 6.64 -2.50 -29.45
CA MET A 59 6.41 -2.54 -30.90
C MET A 59 7.07 -1.38 -31.64
N ASP A 60 7.00 -0.16 -31.10
CA ASP A 60 7.65 1.02 -31.68
C ASP A 60 9.18 0.90 -31.68
N THR A 61 9.74 0.15 -30.73
CA THR A 61 11.18 -0.14 -30.66
C THR A 61 11.61 -1.20 -31.67
N VAL A 62 10.75 -2.18 -31.98
CA VAL A 62 11.10 -3.29 -32.90
C VAL A 62 10.77 -2.97 -34.35
N LYS A 63 9.64 -2.32 -34.65
CA LYS A 63 9.17 -2.04 -36.01
C LYS A 63 10.21 -1.40 -36.93
N PRO A 64 11.03 -0.41 -36.50
CA PRO A 64 12.07 0.17 -37.35
C PRO A 64 13.14 -0.83 -37.82
N LYS A 65 13.24 -2.00 -37.18
CA LYS A 65 14.18 -3.07 -37.53
C LYS A 65 13.61 -4.08 -38.53
N PHE A 66 12.34 -3.94 -38.91
CA PHE A 66 11.69 -4.84 -39.88
C PHE A 66 12.34 -4.69 -41.25
N LYS A 67 12.75 -5.83 -41.83
CA LYS A 67 13.42 -5.88 -43.14
C LYS A 67 12.45 -6.05 -44.30
N PHE A 68 11.22 -6.45 -44.01
CA PHE A 68 10.21 -6.81 -45.00
C PHE A 68 8.96 -5.95 -44.74
N PRO A 69 8.89 -4.71 -45.29
CA PRO A 69 7.82 -3.76 -44.98
C PRO A 69 6.43 -4.26 -45.41
N ASP A 70 6.37 -5.09 -46.45
CA ASP A 70 5.12 -5.66 -46.98
C ASP A 70 4.74 -6.99 -46.33
N ALA A 71 5.62 -7.58 -45.50
CA ALA A 71 5.31 -8.80 -44.78
C ALA A 71 4.56 -8.50 -43.48
N ASP A 72 3.81 -9.48 -42.99
CA ASP A 72 3.15 -9.35 -41.70
C ASP A 72 4.18 -9.21 -40.54
N THR A 73 3.66 -8.77 -39.39
CA THR A 73 4.47 -8.51 -38.19
C THR A 73 5.11 -9.80 -37.66
N ASP A 74 4.38 -10.92 -37.69
CA ASP A 74 4.84 -12.20 -37.16
C ASP A 74 6.02 -12.75 -37.97
N PHE A 75 5.99 -12.61 -39.28
CA PHE A 75 7.09 -12.96 -40.18
C PHE A 75 8.33 -12.12 -39.87
N ASN A 76 8.17 -10.80 -39.72
CA ASN A 76 9.29 -9.91 -39.38
C ASN A 76 9.89 -10.23 -38.00
N LEU A 77 9.06 -10.51 -36.99
CA LEU A 77 9.53 -10.90 -35.66
C LEU A 77 10.30 -12.23 -35.70
N LYS A 78 9.79 -13.23 -36.44
CA LYS A 78 10.49 -14.50 -36.68
C LYS A 78 11.81 -14.30 -37.42
N ALA A 79 11.83 -13.45 -38.45
CA ALA A 79 13.05 -13.13 -39.19
C ALA A 79 14.10 -12.42 -38.33
N LEU A 80 13.68 -11.68 -37.30
CA LEU A 80 14.56 -11.08 -36.29
C LEU A 80 14.94 -12.05 -35.15
N GLY A 81 14.30 -13.22 -35.07
CA GLY A 81 14.47 -14.18 -33.99
C GLY A 81 14.02 -13.64 -32.63
N ILE A 82 12.99 -12.78 -32.62
CA ILE A 82 12.43 -12.17 -31.42
C ILE A 82 11.06 -12.80 -31.14
N ASP A 83 10.86 -13.27 -29.91
CA ASP A 83 9.56 -13.71 -29.40
C ASP A 83 9.06 -12.69 -28.37
N LEU A 84 8.01 -11.95 -28.72
CA LEU A 84 7.41 -10.93 -27.84
C LEU A 84 6.40 -11.51 -26.84
N LYS A 85 6.04 -12.78 -26.97
CA LYS A 85 5.03 -13.41 -26.13
C LYS A 85 5.34 -13.33 -24.62
N PRO A 86 6.58 -13.54 -24.14
CA PRO A 86 6.89 -13.39 -22.72
C PRO A 86 6.62 -11.98 -22.19
N ILE A 87 6.88 -10.94 -22.99
CA ILE A 87 6.60 -9.56 -22.59
C ILE A 87 5.09 -9.31 -22.57
N GLN A 88 4.37 -9.77 -23.60
CA GLN A 88 2.93 -9.61 -23.73
C GLN A 88 2.19 -10.28 -22.57
N ASP A 89 2.49 -11.56 -22.30
CA ASP A 89 1.86 -12.34 -21.23
C ASP A 89 2.11 -11.70 -19.85
N PHE A 90 3.33 -11.21 -19.62
CA PHE A 90 3.69 -10.51 -18.38
C PHE A 90 2.98 -9.15 -18.26
N TRP A 91 2.93 -8.38 -19.35
CA TRP A 91 2.26 -7.08 -19.39
C TRP A 91 0.77 -7.22 -19.11
N ASP A 92 0.08 -8.13 -19.80
CA ASP A 92 -1.37 -8.32 -19.66
C ASP A 92 -1.77 -8.77 -18.25
N SER A 93 -0.91 -9.55 -17.59
CA SER A 93 -1.12 -10.00 -16.22
C SER A 93 -0.93 -8.88 -15.18
N ASN A 94 -0.10 -7.87 -15.47
CA ASN A 94 0.39 -6.94 -14.45
C ASN A 94 0.10 -5.44 -14.73
N ASN A 95 -0.30 -5.05 -15.93
CA ASN A 95 -0.41 -3.63 -16.33
C ASN A 95 -1.29 -2.78 -15.40
N LYS A 96 -2.40 -3.33 -14.89
CA LYS A 96 -3.30 -2.66 -13.94
C LYS A 96 -2.61 -2.34 -12.62
N LEU A 97 -1.66 -3.17 -12.20
CA LEU A 97 -0.89 -2.94 -10.98
C LEU A 97 0.05 -1.75 -11.16
N PHE A 98 0.69 -1.63 -12.33
CA PHE A 98 1.64 -0.57 -12.65
C PHE A 98 0.98 0.81 -12.80
N ALA A 99 -0.26 0.85 -13.29
CA ALA A 99 -1.02 2.10 -13.40
C ALA A 99 -1.20 2.80 -12.03
N SER A 100 -1.25 2.03 -10.94
CA SER A 100 -1.39 2.56 -9.58
C SER A 100 -0.09 3.13 -8.98
N LEU A 101 1.06 2.90 -9.63
CA LEU A 101 2.36 3.40 -9.17
C LEU A 101 2.58 4.83 -9.68
N THR A 102 2.78 5.74 -8.72
CA THR A 102 3.06 7.17 -8.91
C THR A 102 4.35 7.55 -8.20
N ASN A 103 4.98 8.66 -8.60
CA ASN A 103 6.22 9.17 -8.01
C ASN A 103 7.36 8.14 -8.07
N LEU A 104 7.46 7.48 -9.22
CA LEU A 104 8.55 6.56 -9.51
C LEU A 104 9.80 7.36 -9.85
N GLU A 105 10.92 6.93 -9.30
CA GLU A 105 12.24 7.38 -9.70
C GLU A 105 13.05 6.18 -10.15
N PHE A 106 13.98 6.40 -11.08
CA PHE A 106 14.92 5.37 -11.48
C PHE A 106 16.27 5.63 -10.80
N ASN A 107 16.71 4.69 -9.96
CA ASN A 107 17.96 4.81 -9.23
C ASN A 107 18.62 3.44 -9.10
N ASN A 108 19.95 3.38 -9.26
CA ASN A 108 20.74 2.15 -9.18
C ASN A 108 20.20 1.00 -10.07
N GLY A 109 19.71 1.34 -11.27
CA GLY A 109 19.22 0.35 -12.22
C GLY A 109 17.82 -0.19 -11.92
N LYS A 110 17.07 0.42 -10.98
CA LYS A 110 15.72 -0.01 -10.61
C LYS A 110 14.76 1.16 -10.40
N PHE A 111 13.48 0.90 -10.64
CA PHE A 111 12.40 1.74 -10.16
C PHE A 111 12.30 1.67 -8.64
N ILE A 112 12.28 2.84 -8.00
CA ILE A 112 12.14 3.01 -6.56
C ILE A 112 11.15 4.14 -6.24
N ILE A 113 10.71 4.20 -4.99
CA ILE A 113 9.97 5.33 -4.43
C ILE A 113 10.67 5.74 -3.13
N ASN A 114 11.36 6.88 -3.13
CA ASN A 114 12.17 7.33 -1.99
C ASN A 114 11.33 7.57 -0.72
N ASN A 115 10.17 8.24 -0.88
CA ASN A 115 9.31 8.64 0.25
C ASN A 115 8.01 7.85 0.26
N ILE A 116 8.10 6.52 0.40
CA ILE A 116 6.93 5.63 0.38
C ILE A 116 5.88 6.01 1.44
N ASP A 117 6.32 6.50 2.60
CA ASP A 117 5.47 6.97 3.70
C ASP A 117 4.60 8.19 3.36
N GLU A 118 5.03 8.98 2.36
CA GLU A 118 4.32 10.18 1.97
C GLU A 118 3.24 9.94 0.90
N LEU A 119 3.16 8.72 0.37
CA LEU A 119 2.17 8.36 -0.64
C LEU A 119 0.75 8.48 -0.07
N GLN A 120 -0.18 8.94 -0.90
CA GLN A 120 -1.60 9.06 -0.52
C GLN A 120 -2.22 7.71 -0.11
N SER A 121 -1.77 6.63 -0.76
CA SER A 121 -2.14 5.25 -0.43
C SER A 121 -1.73 4.84 0.98
N ILE A 122 -0.66 5.42 1.54
CA ILE A 122 -0.22 5.24 2.93
C ILE A 122 -0.94 6.23 3.85
N LYS A 123 -0.99 7.50 3.47
CA LYS A 123 -1.62 8.58 4.25
C LYS A 123 -3.09 8.32 4.60
N LYS A 124 -3.84 7.59 3.77
CA LYS A 124 -5.25 7.22 4.05
C LYS A 124 -5.43 6.36 5.31
N HIS A 125 -4.37 5.72 5.80
CA HIS A 125 -4.39 4.89 7.01
C HIS A 125 -4.10 5.68 8.30
N TYR A 126 -3.90 6.99 8.18
CA TYR A 126 -3.84 7.92 9.29
C TYR A 126 -5.19 8.62 9.42
N TYR A 127 -5.80 8.47 10.59
CA TYR A 127 -7.12 8.99 10.89
C TYR A 127 -6.96 10.25 11.74
N TYR A 128 -7.47 11.37 11.24
CA TYR A 128 -7.37 12.68 11.90
C TYR A 128 -8.75 13.21 12.28
N ALA A 129 -8.82 13.90 13.41
CA ALA A 129 -9.89 14.84 13.69
C ALA A 129 -9.67 16.09 12.83
N THR A 130 -10.70 16.51 12.12
CA THR A 130 -10.65 17.66 11.19
C THR A 130 -11.51 18.84 11.63
N ASN A 131 -12.34 18.66 12.66
CA ASN A 131 -13.18 19.71 13.21
C ASN A 131 -13.20 19.70 14.75
N GLU A 132 -13.62 20.81 15.36
CA GLU A 132 -13.62 21.01 16.82
C GLU A 132 -14.46 19.96 17.55
N ARG A 133 -15.61 19.55 17.00
CA ARG A 133 -16.46 18.52 17.61
C ARG A 133 -15.73 17.18 17.71
N GLN A 134 -15.02 16.77 16.66
CA GLN A 134 -14.22 15.54 16.65
C GLN A 134 -13.03 15.63 17.61
N ILE A 135 -12.38 16.80 17.68
CA ILE A 135 -11.27 17.04 18.62
C ILE A 135 -11.76 16.90 20.06
N GLN A 136 -12.85 17.59 20.42
CA GLN A 136 -13.43 17.54 21.75
C GLN A 136 -13.92 16.13 22.12
N ALA A 137 -14.55 15.42 21.19
CA ALA A 137 -14.95 14.03 21.39
C ALA A 137 -13.74 13.13 21.67
N PHE A 138 -12.65 13.29 20.92
CA PHE A 138 -11.41 12.53 21.14
C PHE A 138 -10.76 12.86 22.48
N GLU A 139 -10.72 14.13 22.90
CA GLU A 139 -10.22 14.53 24.21
C GLU A 139 -11.04 13.93 25.36
N ASN A 140 -12.37 13.92 25.23
CA ASN A 140 -13.25 13.29 26.22
C ASN A 140 -13.01 11.77 26.28
N ALA A 141 -12.88 11.11 25.12
CA ALA A 141 -12.54 9.69 25.06
C ALA A 141 -11.19 9.38 25.74
N ASN A 142 -10.18 10.22 25.51
CA ASN A 142 -8.87 10.12 26.18
C ASN A 142 -9.01 10.21 27.70
N LYS A 143 -9.78 11.18 28.21
CA LYS A 143 -10.01 11.36 29.65
C LYS A 143 -10.70 10.14 30.25
N VAL A 144 -11.77 9.66 29.63
CA VAL A 144 -12.50 8.47 30.09
C VAL A 144 -11.59 7.24 30.11
N CYS A 145 -10.84 6.98 29.04
CA CYS A 145 -9.93 5.84 28.98
C CYS A 145 -8.85 5.93 30.07
N LYS A 146 -8.31 7.13 30.31
CA LYS A 146 -7.32 7.36 31.37
C LYS A 146 -7.91 7.03 32.74
N THR A 147 -9.09 7.57 33.06
CA THR A 147 -9.76 7.29 34.33
C THR A 147 -10.07 5.80 34.50
N LEU A 148 -10.54 5.12 33.46
CA LEU A 148 -10.81 3.68 33.52
C LEU A 148 -9.53 2.86 33.74
N ASN A 149 -8.43 3.21 33.07
CA ASN A 149 -7.13 2.57 33.30
C ASN A 149 -6.63 2.82 34.72
N ASP A 150 -6.75 4.05 35.25
CA ASP A 150 -6.36 4.37 36.63
C ASP A 150 -7.17 3.55 37.66
N LEU A 151 -8.46 3.32 37.40
CA LEU A 151 -9.32 2.49 38.25
C LEU A 151 -8.98 0.99 38.15
N LEU A 152 -8.61 0.50 36.96
CA LEU A 152 -8.10 -0.85 36.76
C LEU A 152 -6.78 -1.07 37.53
N ASP A 153 -5.82 -0.14 37.38
CA ASP A 153 -4.50 -0.22 38.02
C ASP A 153 -4.62 -0.18 39.56
N LYS A 154 -5.67 0.43 40.10
CA LYS A 154 -6.00 0.45 41.54
C LYS A 154 -6.84 -0.75 42.00
N GLU A 155 -7.12 -1.71 41.13
CA GLU A 155 -7.97 -2.89 41.40
C GLU A 155 -9.39 -2.55 41.88
N LEU A 156 -9.86 -1.32 41.60
CA LEU A 156 -11.20 -0.86 41.96
C LEU A 156 -12.26 -1.42 41.01
N ILE A 157 -11.85 -1.80 39.80
CA ILE A 157 -12.66 -2.53 38.85
C ILE A 157 -12.24 -4.01 38.92
N LYS A 158 -13.10 -4.86 39.47
CA LYS A 158 -12.87 -6.31 39.62
C LYS A 158 -13.61 -7.09 38.53
N GLY A 159 -12.87 -7.88 37.74
CA GLY A 159 -13.42 -8.72 36.67
C GLY A 159 -12.42 -8.85 35.51
N ALA A 160 -12.55 -9.92 34.71
CA ALA A 160 -11.79 -10.01 33.46
C ALA A 160 -12.19 -8.83 32.56
N PRO A 161 -11.25 -8.04 32.00
CA PRO A 161 -11.56 -6.90 31.16
C PRO A 161 -12.60 -7.20 30.06
N SER A 162 -12.55 -8.39 29.48
CA SER A 162 -13.53 -8.89 28.51
C SER A 162 -14.99 -8.86 29.01
N LYS A 163 -15.27 -9.11 30.29
CA LYS A 163 -16.64 -9.08 30.85
C LYS A 163 -17.19 -7.67 31.05
N LEU A 164 -16.32 -6.66 31.17
CA LEU A 164 -16.74 -5.26 31.24
C LEU A 164 -17.19 -4.76 29.87
N CYS A 165 -16.63 -5.31 28.79
CA CYS A 165 -17.00 -5.01 27.41
C CYS A 165 -18.38 -5.50 27.00
N ASP A 166 -18.88 -6.60 27.58
CA ASP A 166 -20.15 -7.19 27.17
C ASP A 166 -21.34 -6.21 27.32
N ASN A 167 -21.19 -5.20 28.19
CA ASN A 167 -22.18 -4.13 28.41
C ASN A 167 -22.01 -2.91 27.47
N PHE A 168 -21.03 -2.92 26.57
CA PHE A 168 -20.74 -1.81 25.66
C PHE A 168 -20.59 -2.33 24.22
N GLU A 169 -21.47 -1.91 23.33
CA GLU A 169 -21.54 -2.42 21.95
C GLU A 169 -20.27 -2.23 21.12
N ASN A 170 -19.32 -1.40 21.55
CA ASN A 170 -18.14 -1.04 20.75
C ASN A 170 -16.84 -0.85 21.55
N ILE A 171 -16.69 -1.38 22.77
CA ILE A 171 -15.37 -1.39 23.42
C ILE A 171 -14.53 -2.52 22.81
N ARG A 172 -13.44 -2.17 22.13
CA ARG A 172 -12.35 -3.12 21.83
C ARG A 172 -11.25 -2.99 22.89
N TYR A 173 -11.04 -4.04 23.68
CA TYR A 173 -9.76 -4.25 24.37
C TYR A 173 -8.72 -4.76 23.37
N GLY A 174 -7.46 -4.35 23.56
CA GLY A 174 -6.39 -4.79 22.69
C GLY A 174 -5.01 -4.46 23.25
N SER A 175 -4.02 -4.68 22.40
CA SER A 175 -2.64 -4.24 22.56
C SER A 175 -2.42 -2.88 21.90
N LYS A 176 -1.24 -2.27 22.06
CA LYS A 176 -0.87 -1.08 21.26
C LYS A 176 -1.01 -1.32 19.74
N SER A 177 -0.86 -2.58 19.31
CA SER A 177 -0.93 -3.03 17.92
C SER A 177 -2.33 -3.44 17.44
N ASN A 178 -3.39 -3.29 18.25
CA ASN A 178 -4.76 -3.74 17.94
C ASN A 178 -4.89 -5.25 17.63
N ARG A 179 -3.91 -6.08 18.00
CA ARG A 179 -3.96 -7.54 17.83
C ARG A 179 -4.52 -8.18 19.10
N THR A 180 -5.59 -8.97 18.96
CA THR A 180 -6.33 -9.60 20.08
C THR A 180 -5.61 -10.78 20.76
N GLY A 181 -4.29 -10.94 20.57
CA GLY A 181 -3.57 -12.15 21.01
C GLY A 181 -2.12 -11.96 21.46
N THR A 182 -1.67 -10.74 21.78
CA THR A 182 -0.30 -10.55 22.29
C THR A 182 -0.25 -10.64 23.82
N ARG A 183 0.91 -11.05 24.37
CA ARG A 183 1.20 -11.11 25.83
C ARG A 183 1.22 -9.73 26.53
N GLU A 184 0.67 -8.70 25.89
CA GLU A 184 0.63 -7.34 26.45
C GLU A 184 -0.51 -7.21 27.48
N PRO A 185 -0.35 -6.37 28.52
CA PRO A 185 -1.42 -6.11 29.47
C PRO A 185 -2.60 -5.43 28.76
N SER A 186 -3.80 -5.97 28.93
CA SER A 186 -5.04 -5.44 28.35
C SER A 186 -5.36 -4.07 28.96
N ARG A 187 -5.52 -3.04 28.10
CA ARG A 187 -5.84 -1.66 28.50
C ARG A 187 -6.97 -1.07 27.65
N PHE A 188 -7.60 -0.01 28.15
CA PHE A 188 -8.52 0.81 27.36
C PHE A 188 -7.74 1.81 26.50
N TYR A 189 -8.04 1.84 25.20
CA TYR A 189 -7.40 2.76 24.26
C TYR A 189 -8.42 3.75 23.67
N PRO A 190 -8.04 5.04 23.56
CA PRO A 190 -8.92 6.11 23.05
C PRO A 190 -9.14 6.04 21.53
N LYS A 191 -8.30 5.27 20.82
CA LYS A 191 -8.36 5.06 19.37
C LYS A 191 -9.39 4.00 18.95
N THR A 192 -10.00 3.36 19.94
CA THR A 192 -11.07 2.36 19.87
C THR A 192 -12.25 2.93 20.65
N VAL A 193 -12.92 3.94 20.07
CA VAL A 193 -14.02 4.64 20.75
C VAL A 193 -15.24 3.73 20.84
N ALA A 194 -15.80 3.64 22.05
CA ALA A 194 -17.02 2.91 22.34
C ALA A 194 -18.24 3.83 22.43
N ILE A 195 -19.42 3.26 22.19
CA ILE A 195 -20.72 3.86 22.50
C ILE A 195 -21.26 3.09 23.72
N LEU A 196 -21.56 3.81 24.81
CA LEU A 196 -22.21 3.27 26.01
C LEU A 196 -23.66 2.90 25.67
N ASN A 197 -24.04 1.64 25.85
CA ASN A 197 -25.43 1.21 25.67
C ASN A 197 -26.14 1.34 27.03
N ILE A 198 -26.90 2.43 27.21
CA ILE A 198 -27.77 2.59 28.39
C ILE A 198 -29.09 1.91 28.02
N ARG A 199 -29.34 0.72 28.57
CA ARG A 199 -30.68 0.12 28.59
C ARG A 199 -31.44 0.55 29.83
#